data_AF-A0A2D4GQL6-F1
#
_entry.id   AF-A0A2D4GQL6-F1
#
_cell.length_a   1.000
_cell.length_b   1.000
_cell.length_c   1.000
_cell.angle_alpha   90.00
_cell.angle_beta   90.00
_cell.angle_gamma   90.00
#
_symmetry.space_group_name_H-M   'P 1'
#
loop_
_entity.id
_entity.type
_entity.pdbx_description
1 polymer ?
#
loop_
_entity_poly.entity_id
_entity_poly.type
_entity_poly.pdbx_seq_one_letter_code
_entity_poly.pdbx_strand_id
1 'polypeptide(L)'
;ILFAYISNYAFANVSHGWKYMFGLVIPLGFLQIVALYFLLPSPRFLVMKGFDEAASKVLGKLRATEDTTEELTMIKSSLKDEHQYRFLDLFHSKDNMRMRLLIGVALVFFVQVTGQPNILFYASTVLKSVGFQSNAAATLASIGVGVVKVISTVPAILFVDHLGSKTFLCIGSSLMSVSLITLGLVMQNIHVN
;
A
#
# COMPACT_ATOMS: atom_id res chain seq x y z
N ILE A 1 0.73 4.85 9.11
CA ILE A 1 0.45 6.28 8.79
C ILE A 1 -0.15 6.98 9.99
N LEU A 2 -1.31 6.57 10.51
CA LEU A 2 -1.91 7.18 11.71
C LEU A 2 -0.95 7.19 12.91
N PHE A 3 -0.30 6.05 13.20
CA PHE A 3 0.72 5.96 14.25
C PHE A 3 1.88 6.95 14.07
N ALA A 4 2.31 7.19 12.81
CA ALA A 4 3.36 8.16 12.52
C ALA A 4 2.90 9.60 12.78
N TYR A 5 1.65 9.94 12.44
CA TYR A 5 1.10 11.28 12.74
C TYR A 5 0.89 11.51 14.23
N ILE A 6 0.43 10.49 14.97
CA ILE A 6 0.29 10.56 16.43
C ILE A 6 1.66 10.73 17.10
N SER A 7 2.65 9.96 16.66
CA SER A 7 4.04 10.10 17.13
C SER A 7 4.58 11.49 16.83
N ASN A 8 4.40 12.00 15.60
CA ASN A 8 4.85 13.34 15.24
C ASN A 8 4.19 14.43 16.10
N TYR A 9 2.91 14.30 16.43
CA TYR A 9 2.24 15.25 17.33
C TYR A 9 2.78 15.17 18.77
N ALA A 10 2.97 13.95 19.30
CA ALA A 10 3.46 13.75 20.67
C ALA A 10 4.87 14.31 20.87
N PHE A 11 5.75 14.21 19.86
CA PHE A 11 7.13 14.70 19.92
C PHE A 11 7.32 16.11 19.34
N ALA A 12 6.25 16.78 18.85
CA ALA A 12 6.35 18.11 18.24
C ALA A 12 6.83 19.21 19.19
N ASN A 13 6.45 19.13 20.48
CA ASN A 13 6.79 20.12 21.49
C ASN A 13 8.05 19.78 22.31
N VAL A 14 8.75 18.68 21.98
CA VAL A 14 9.95 18.23 22.71
C VAL A 14 11.20 18.78 22.03
N SER A 15 12.14 19.36 22.79
CA SER A 15 13.44 19.77 22.26
C SER A 15 14.18 18.56 21.67
N HIS A 16 14.60 18.62 20.40
CA HIS A 16 15.15 17.49 19.63
C HIS A 16 14.16 16.33 19.35
N GLY A 17 12.85 16.58 19.43
CA GLY A 17 11.78 15.61 19.18
C GLY A 17 11.88 14.85 17.85
N TRP A 18 12.44 15.48 16.81
CA TRP A 18 12.68 14.86 15.50
C TRP A 18 13.52 13.57 15.59
N LYS A 19 14.48 13.49 16.53
CA LYS A 19 15.28 12.27 16.73
C LYS A 19 14.41 11.09 17.19
N TYR A 20 13.43 11.36 18.05
CA TYR A 20 12.48 10.35 18.53
C TYR A 20 11.46 9.97 17.45
N MET A 21 11.04 10.92 16.60
CA MET A 21 10.16 10.64 15.46
C MET A 21 10.76 9.61 14.49
N PHE A 22 12.06 9.74 14.16
CA PHE A 22 12.77 8.75 13.34
C PHE A 22 13.21 7.53 14.16
N GLY A 23 13.59 7.73 15.42
CA GLY A 23 14.04 6.67 16.32
C GLY A 23 12.98 5.61 16.59
N LEU A 24 11.70 5.97 16.60
CA LEU A 24 10.58 5.03 16.76
C LEU A 24 10.44 4.01 15.63
N VAL A 25 11.04 4.26 14.46
CA VAL A 25 11.06 3.28 13.36
C VAL A 25 11.97 2.09 13.69
N ILE A 26 13.01 2.29 14.50
CA ILE A 26 13.98 1.26 14.87
C ILE A 26 13.33 0.10 15.65
N PRO A 27 12.59 0.31 16.76
CA PRO A 27 11.95 -0.79 17.47
C PRO A 27 10.88 -1.49 16.61
N LEU A 28 10.18 -0.76 15.74
CA LEU A 28 9.24 -1.37 14.79
C LEU A 28 9.94 -2.25 13.76
N GLY A 29 11.10 -1.83 13.24
CA GLY A 29 11.93 -2.63 12.34
C GLY A 29 12.50 -3.87 13.03
N PHE A 30 12.96 -3.73 14.28
CA PHE A 30 13.42 -4.87 15.07
C PHE A 30 12.27 -5.86 15.34
N LEU A 31 11.09 -5.37 15.71
CA LEU A 31 9.89 -6.19 15.86
C LEU A 31 9.56 -6.95 14.57
N GLN A 32 9.66 -6.29 13.41
CA GLN A 32 9.45 -6.93 12.11
C GLN A 32 10.48 -8.04 11.84
N ILE A 33 11.76 -7.84 12.18
CA ILE A 33 12.80 -8.87 12.03
C ILE A 33 12.50 -10.08 12.92
N VAL A 34 12.15 -9.84 14.17
CA VAL A 34 11.76 -10.90 15.11
C VAL A 34 10.54 -11.65 14.58
N ALA A 35 9.52 -10.94 14.06
CA ALA A 35 8.35 -11.57 13.45
C ALA A 35 8.69 -12.42 12.21
N LEU A 36 9.60 -11.94 11.35
CA LEU A 36 10.08 -12.69 10.18
C LEU A 36 10.83 -13.97 10.57
N TYR A 37 11.53 -13.96 11.70
CA TYR A 37 12.19 -15.17 12.21
C TYR A 37 11.19 -16.29 12.56
N PHE A 38 9.98 -15.94 13.01
CA PHE A 38 8.92 -16.91 13.32
C PHE A 38 8.05 -17.30 12.10
N LEU A 39 8.10 -16.52 11.02
CA LEU A 39 7.29 -16.77 9.82
C LEU A 39 7.81 -18.00 9.07
N LEU A 40 6.88 -18.85 8.65
CA LEU A 40 7.23 -20.02 7.86
C LEU A 40 7.73 -19.58 6.46
N PRO A 41 8.76 -20.24 5.92
CA PRO A 41 9.23 -19.96 4.56
C PRO A 41 8.13 -20.21 3.54
N SER A 42 8.12 -19.45 2.44
CA SER A 42 7.12 -19.62 1.38
C SER A 42 7.15 -21.05 0.79
N PRO A 43 6.01 -21.78 0.77
CA PRO A 43 5.95 -23.12 0.18
C PRO A 43 6.40 -23.15 -1.28
N ARG A 44 5.99 -22.15 -2.07
CA ARG A 44 6.38 -22.03 -3.48
C ARG A 44 7.89 -21.91 -3.65
N PHE A 45 8.56 -21.16 -2.77
CA PHE A 45 10.01 -21.04 -2.78
C PHE A 45 10.72 -22.36 -2.42
N LEU A 46 10.17 -23.13 -1.47
CA LEU A 46 10.70 -24.44 -1.12
C LEU A 46 10.58 -25.44 -2.28
N VAL A 47 9.43 -25.49 -2.97
CA VAL A 47 9.24 -26.33 -4.17
C VAL A 47 10.20 -25.90 -5.29
N MET A 48 10.38 -24.60 -5.51
CA MET A 48 11.32 -24.07 -6.51
C MET A 48 12.78 -24.49 -6.23
N LYS A 49 13.16 -24.68 -4.96
CA LYS A 49 14.48 -25.20 -4.57
C LYS A 49 14.58 -26.73 -4.56
N GLY A 50 13.49 -27.45 -4.84
CA GLY A 50 13.43 -28.91 -4.81
C GLY A 50 13.18 -29.53 -3.43
N PHE A 51 12.80 -28.73 -2.42
CA PHE A 51 12.50 -29.22 -1.06
C PHE A 51 11.00 -29.50 -0.89
N ASP A 52 10.51 -30.52 -1.58
CA ASP A 52 9.07 -30.83 -1.62
C ASP A 52 8.48 -31.28 -0.29
N GLU A 53 9.20 -32.12 0.47
CA GLU A 53 8.75 -32.58 1.79
C GLU A 53 8.63 -31.41 2.79
N ALA A 54 9.59 -30.49 2.76
CA ALA A 54 9.54 -29.28 3.58
C ALA A 54 8.37 -28.37 3.15
N ALA A 55 8.12 -28.25 1.84
CA ALA A 55 6.99 -27.47 1.32
C ALA A 55 5.64 -28.05 1.76
N SER A 56 5.47 -29.39 1.71
CA SER A 56 4.27 -30.07 2.19
C SER A 56 4.04 -29.83 3.68
N LYS A 57 5.09 -29.93 4.50
CA LYS A 57 5.00 -29.67 5.95
C LYS A 57 4.60 -28.22 6.26
N VAL A 58 5.08 -27.25 5.48
CA VAL A 58 4.68 -25.85 5.63
C VAL A 58 3.24 -25.62 5.16
N LEU A 59 2.84 -26.19 4.02
CA LEU A 59 1.46 -26.14 3.52
C LEU A 59 0.49 -26.73 4.53
N GLY A 60 0.84 -27.84 5.17
CA GLY A 60 -0.02 -28.49 6.15
C GLY A 60 -0.21 -27.63 7.39
N LYS A 61 0.83 -26.91 7.82
CA LYS A 61 0.73 -25.91 8.89
C LYS A 61 -0.11 -24.69 8.52
N LEU A 62 -0.05 -24.24 7.26
CA LEU A 62 -0.80 -23.07 6.78
C LEU A 62 -2.30 -23.36 6.58
N ARG A 63 -2.63 -24.52 6.01
CA ARG A 63 -3.99 -24.94 5.70
C ARG A 63 -4.67 -25.72 6.83
N ALA A 64 -3.91 -26.07 7.88
CA ALA A 64 -4.34 -26.95 8.96
C ALA A 64 -4.94 -28.29 8.46
N THR A 65 -4.37 -28.83 7.37
CA THR A 65 -4.77 -30.09 6.73
C THR A 65 -3.55 -30.93 6.42
N GLU A 66 -3.67 -32.25 6.47
CA GLU A 66 -2.60 -33.16 6.05
C GLU A 66 -2.60 -33.39 4.54
N ASP A 67 -3.76 -33.25 3.88
CA ASP A 67 -3.86 -33.42 2.44
C ASP A 67 -3.42 -32.14 1.71
N THR A 68 -2.11 -32.07 1.46
CA THR A 68 -1.46 -30.98 0.72
C THR A 68 -1.00 -31.41 -0.67
N THR A 69 -1.32 -32.65 -1.06
CA THR A 69 -0.78 -33.29 -2.26
C THR A 69 -1.28 -32.61 -3.53
N GLU A 70 -2.56 -32.28 -3.61
CA GLU A 70 -3.13 -31.56 -4.75
C GLU A 70 -2.51 -30.17 -4.94
N GLU A 71 -2.41 -29.37 -3.87
CA GLU A 71 -1.87 -28.01 -3.92
C GLU A 71 -0.37 -28.02 -4.24
N LEU A 72 0.38 -28.96 -3.67
CA LEU A 72 1.81 -29.14 -3.98
C LEU A 72 2.02 -29.53 -5.44
N THR A 73 1.13 -30.38 -5.99
CA THR A 73 1.17 -30.77 -7.40
C THR A 73 0.84 -29.58 -8.30
N MET A 74 -0.14 -28.75 -7.92
CA MET A 74 -0.50 -27.52 -8.64
C MET A 74 0.64 -26.49 -8.64
N ILE A 75 1.35 -26.34 -7.51
CA ILE A 75 2.53 -25.46 -7.43
C ILE A 75 3.64 -25.99 -8.35
N LYS A 76 3.89 -27.30 -8.35
CA LYS A 76 4.89 -27.93 -9.23
C LYS A 76 4.56 -27.77 -10.71
N SER A 77 3.31 -27.97 -11.12
CA SER A 77 2.92 -27.78 -12.52
C SER A 77 3.11 -26.31 -12.93
N SER A 78 2.65 -25.38 -12.09
CA SER A 78 2.79 -23.94 -12.33
C SER A 78 4.27 -23.52 -12.49
N LEU A 79 5.18 -24.10 -11.70
CA LEU A 79 6.62 -23.82 -11.79
C LEU A 79 7.29 -24.46 -13.01
N LYS A 80 6.78 -25.59 -13.51
CA LYS A 80 7.28 -26.21 -14.75
C LYS A 80 6.87 -25.41 -15.99
N ASP A 81 5.67 -24.83 -15.95
CA ASP A 81 5.16 -23.96 -17.03
C ASP A 81 5.81 -22.57 -17.00
N GLU A 82 6.32 -22.15 -15.85
CA GLU A 82 7.03 -20.88 -15.65
C GLU A 82 8.41 -20.95 -16.32
N HIS A 83 8.46 -20.53 -17.59
CA HIS A 83 9.73 -20.30 -18.28
C HIS A 83 10.57 -19.30 -17.49
N GLN A 84 11.89 -19.46 -17.48
CA GLN A 84 12.79 -18.42 -16.95
C GLN A 84 12.70 -17.17 -17.82
N TYR A 85 11.72 -16.32 -17.55
CA TYR A 85 11.55 -15.04 -18.24
C TYR A 85 12.74 -14.14 -17.92
N ARG A 86 13.43 -13.67 -18.95
CA ARG A 86 14.42 -12.60 -18.81
C ARG A 86 13.72 -11.26 -18.73
N PHE A 87 14.36 -10.25 -18.13
CA PHE A 87 13.85 -8.87 -18.10
C PHE A 87 13.49 -8.32 -19.50
N LEU A 88 14.14 -8.82 -20.56
CA LEU A 88 13.84 -8.46 -21.94
C LEU A 88 12.58 -9.13 -22.50
N ASP A 89 12.11 -10.24 -21.91
CA ASP A 89 10.89 -10.94 -22.32
C ASP A 89 9.62 -10.19 -21.86
N LEU A 90 9.73 -9.31 -20.85
CA LEU A 90 8.67 -8.34 -20.51
C LEU A 90 8.35 -7.40 -21.68
N PHE A 91 9.35 -7.10 -22.49
CA PHE A 91 9.20 -6.31 -23.71
C PHE A 91 8.95 -7.19 -24.94
N HIS A 92 8.63 -8.48 -24.82
CA HIS A 92 8.18 -9.30 -25.97
C HIS A 92 6.66 -9.43 -26.02
N SER A 93 6.12 -9.55 -27.24
CA SER A 93 4.68 -9.75 -27.47
C SER A 93 4.20 -11.17 -27.15
N LYS A 94 5.09 -12.08 -26.75
CA LYS A 94 4.70 -13.40 -26.27
C LYS A 94 3.90 -13.26 -24.97
N ASP A 95 2.76 -13.95 -24.92
CA ASP A 95 1.96 -14.16 -23.71
C ASP A 95 1.31 -12.91 -23.06
N ASN A 96 1.03 -11.88 -23.87
CA ASN A 96 0.40 -10.62 -23.42
C ASN A 96 1.17 -9.92 -22.26
N MET A 97 2.45 -10.23 -22.06
CA MET A 97 3.27 -9.65 -20.98
C MET A 97 3.44 -8.14 -21.15
N ARG A 98 3.62 -7.65 -22.38
CA ARG A 98 3.64 -6.21 -22.70
C ARG A 98 2.39 -5.48 -22.22
N MET A 99 1.20 -6.08 -22.44
CA MET A 99 -0.07 -5.46 -22.04
C MET A 99 -0.20 -5.44 -20.52
N ARG A 100 0.19 -6.51 -19.83
CA ARG A 100 0.24 -6.55 -18.35
C ARG A 100 1.22 -5.53 -17.77
N LEU A 101 2.41 -5.42 -18.35
CA LEU A 101 3.40 -4.41 -17.97
C LEU A 101 2.85 -3.00 -18.17
N LEU A 102 2.27 -2.73 -19.36
CA LEU A 102 1.72 -1.42 -19.68
C LEU A 102 0.56 -1.04 -18.74
N ILE A 103 -0.32 -1.98 -18.40
CA ILE A 103 -1.38 -1.76 -17.40
C ILE A 103 -0.77 -1.45 -16.03
N GLY A 104 0.23 -2.21 -15.58
CA GLY A 104 0.88 -1.98 -14.29
C GLY A 104 1.59 -0.63 -14.23
N VAL A 105 2.35 -0.28 -15.26
CA VAL A 105 3.04 1.02 -15.38
C VAL A 105 2.04 2.16 -15.47
N ALA A 106 1.01 2.05 -16.32
CA ALA A 106 -0.03 3.06 -16.43
C ALA A 106 -0.77 3.24 -15.11
N LEU A 107 -1.09 2.15 -14.40
CA LEU A 107 -1.73 2.21 -13.09
C LEU A 107 -0.87 2.97 -12.08
N VAL A 108 0.42 2.63 -11.95
CA VAL A 108 1.34 3.33 -11.06
C VAL A 108 1.48 4.80 -11.45
N PHE A 109 1.60 5.08 -12.75
CA PHE A 109 1.67 6.43 -13.28
C PHE A 109 0.42 7.24 -12.91
N PHE A 110 -0.79 6.72 -13.14
CA PHE A 110 -2.04 7.39 -12.76
C PHE A 110 -2.15 7.60 -11.25
N VAL A 111 -1.75 6.61 -10.44
CA VAL A 111 -1.71 6.77 -8.97
C VAL A 111 -0.80 7.94 -8.56
N GLN A 112 0.34 8.16 -9.23
CA GLN A 112 1.23 9.29 -8.92
C GLN A 112 0.71 10.62 -9.48
N VAL A 113 0.21 10.63 -10.72
CA VAL A 113 -0.31 11.83 -11.40
C VAL A 113 -1.50 12.43 -10.67
N THR A 114 -2.32 11.59 -10.05
CA THR A 114 -3.44 12.08 -9.23
C THR A 114 -3.01 12.92 -8.04
N GLY A 115 -1.71 13.00 -7.73
CA GLY A 115 -1.18 13.93 -6.75
C GLY A 115 -1.42 13.52 -5.30
N GLN A 116 -1.90 12.30 -5.06
CA GLN A 116 -2.09 11.73 -3.71
C GLN A 116 -0.90 11.99 -2.76
N PRO A 117 0.39 11.74 -3.13
CA PRO A 117 1.50 12.06 -2.24
C PRO A 117 1.66 13.57 -2.02
N ASN A 118 1.48 14.39 -3.08
CA ASN A 118 1.60 15.85 -2.98
C ASN A 118 0.52 16.44 -2.05
N ILE A 119 -0.72 15.98 -2.17
CA ILE A 119 -1.82 16.40 -1.28
C ILE A 119 -1.50 16.04 0.15
N LEU A 120 -0.94 14.85 0.41
CA LEU A 120 -0.56 14.44 1.76
C LEU A 120 0.55 15.32 2.37
N PHE A 121 1.58 15.65 1.57
CA PHE A 121 2.69 16.50 2.02
C PHE A 121 2.28 17.96 2.21
N TYR A 122 1.43 18.48 1.33
CA TYR A 122 0.99 19.88 1.37
C TYR A 122 -0.34 20.07 2.09
N ALA A 123 -0.99 19.02 2.62
CA ALA A 123 -2.27 19.12 3.32
C ALA A 123 -2.23 20.19 4.42
N SER A 124 -1.18 20.19 5.25
CA SER A 124 -0.99 21.17 6.30
C SER A 124 -0.76 22.58 5.77
N THR A 125 -0.06 22.72 4.64
CA THR A 125 0.19 24.02 3.98
C THR A 125 -1.06 24.58 3.32
N VAL A 126 -1.84 23.73 2.64
CA VAL A 126 -3.12 24.09 2.01
C VAL A 126 -4.14 24.49 3.07
N LEU A 127 -4.23 23.77 4.19
CA LEU A 127 -5.12 24.15 5.28
C LEU A 127 -4.65 25.44 5.98
N LYS A 128 -3.34 25.69 6.05
CA LYS A 128 -2.79 26.95 6.56
C LYS A 128 -3.15 28.13 5.64
N SER A 129 -3.12 27.95 4.31
CA SER A 129 -3.52 29.00 3.37
C SER A 129 -5.02 29.31 3.38
N VAL A 130 -5.87 28.41 3.88
CA VAL A 130 -7.34 28.62 4.01
C VAL A 130 -7.73 29.31 5.32
N GLY A 131 -6.77 29.63 6.20
CA GLY A 131 -7.01 30.49 7.38
C GLY A 131 -6.80 29.87 8.75
N PHE A 132 -6.32 28.62 8.86
CA PHE A 132 -5.98 28.02 10.15
C PHE A 132 -4.60 28.51 10.63
N GLN A 133 -4.57 29.63 11.37
CA GLN A 133 -3.35 30.36 11.77
C GLN A 133 -2.48 29.70 12.87
N SER A 134 -2.76 28.48 13.35
CA SER A 134 -1.97 27.88 14.44
C SER A 134 -1.24 26.61 14.02
N ASN A 135 0.05 26.48 14.37
CA ASN A 135 0.86 25.28 14.17
C ASN A 135 0.17 24.01 14.73
N ALA A 136 -0.66 24.16 15.78
CA ALA A 136 -1.47 23.08 16.33
C ALA A 136 -2.57 22.59 15.37
N ALA A 137 -3.19 23.49 14.60
CA ALA A 137 -4.23 23.14 13.62
C ALA A 137 -3.65 22.38 12.43
N ALA A 138 -2.44 22.75 11.98
CA ALA A 138 -1.72 22.07 10.91
C ALA A 138 -1.37 20.62 11.27
N THR A 139 -1.01 20.34 12.52
CA THR A 139 -0.72 18.97 12.99
C THR A 139 -2.01 18.17 13.24
N LEU A 140 -3.05 18.80 13.79
CA LEU A 140 -4.38 18.19 13.93
C LEU A 140 -4.97 17.80 12.57
N ALA A 141 -4.77 18.62 11.55
CA ALA A 141 -5.16 18.32 10.18
C ALA A 141 -4.47 17.06 9.63
N SER A 142 -3.15 16.91 9.80
CA SER A 142 -2.44 15.71 9.36
C SER A 142 -2.93 14.45 10.07
N ILE A 143 -3.22 14.54 11.37
CA ILE A 143 -3.85 13.45 12.13
C ILE A 143 -5.22 13.13 11.54
N GLY A 144 -6.07 14.14 11.27
CA GLY A 144 -7.38 13.99 10.65
C GLY A 144 -7.31 13.26 9.30
N VAL A 145 -6.39 13.66 8.42
CA VAL A 145 -6.14 12.95 7.14
C VAL A 145 -5.71 11.50 7.38
N GLY A 146 -4.87 11.25 8.38
CA GLY A 146 -4.49 9.90 8.79
C GLY A 146 -5.67 9.04 9.26
N VAL A 147 -6.57 9.62 10.05
CA VAL A 147 -7.79 8.96 10.56
C VAL A 147 -8.72 8.63 9.40
N VAL A 148 -9.03 9.61 8.55
CA VAL A 148 -9.87 9.42 7.36
C VAL A 148 -9.29 8.32 6.47
N LYS A 149 -7.97 8.29 6.28
CA LYS A 149 -7.31 7.24 5.51
C LYS A 149 -7.53 5.85 6.12
N VAL A 150 -7.35 5.70 7.44
CA VAL A 150 -7.58 4.40 8.12
C VAL A 150 -9.04 3.98 8.02
N ILE A 151 -9.98 4.88 8.32
CA ILE A 151 -11.42 4.61 8.26
C ILE A 151 -11.85 4.25 6.84
N SER A 152 -11.30 4.92 5.82
CA SER A 152 -11.60 4.62 4.42
C SER A 152 -10.99 3.30 3.94
N THR A 153 -9.85 2.87 4.51
CA THR A 153 -9.18 1.62 4.11
C THR A 153 -9.92 0.37 4.60
N VAL A 154 -10.57 0.42 5.77
CA VAL A 154 -11.32 -0.73 6.33
C VAL A 154 -12.43 -1.22 5.37
N PRO A 155 -13.40 -0.39 4.93
CA PRO A 155 -14.39 -0.82 3.97
C PRO A 155 -13.75 -1.16 2.62
N ALA A 156 -12.69 -0.45 2.20
CA ALA A 156 -11.99 -0.78 0.96
C ALA A 156 -11.51 -2.24 0.92
N ILE A 157 -10.91 -2.73 2.01
CA ILE A 157 -10.44 -4.12 2.11
C ILE A 157 -11.61 -5.12 2.13
N LEU A 158 -12.71 -4.79 2.81
CA LEU A 158 -13.86 -5.70 2.88
C LEU A 158 -14.63 -5.77 1.56
N PHE A 159 -14.71 -4.66 0.84
CA PHE A 159 -15.50 -4.55 -0.39
C PHE A 159 -14.72 -4.89 -1.65
N VAL A 160 -13.39 -4.78 -1.67
CA VAL A 160 -12.58 -5.07 -2.86
C VAL A 160 -12.71 -6.52 -3.33
N ASP A 161 -12.81 -7.47 -2.38
CA ASP A 161 -12.94 -8.89 -2.68
C ASP A 161 -14.31 -9.22 -3.30
N HIS A 162 -15.35 -8.44 -2.98
CA HIS A 162 -16.71 -8.64 -3.50
C HIS A 162 -16.98 -7.91 -4.83
N LEU A 163 -16.53 -6.67 -4.96
CA LEU A 163 -16.86 -5.80 -6.12
C LEU A 163 -15.88 -5.97 -7.29
N GLY A 164 -14.75 -6.62 -7.05
CA GLY A 164 -13.68 -6.79 -8.02
C GLY A 164 -12.78 -5.55 -8.14
N SER A 165 -11.48 -5.82 -8.32
CA SER A 165 -10.42 -4.80 -8.32
C SER A 165 -10.60 -3.70 -9.38
N LYS A 166 -11.12 -4.03 -10.56
CA LYS A 166 -11.32 -3.06 -11.65
C LYS A 166 -12.45 -2.07 -11.34
N THR A 167 -13.56 -2.56 -10.81
CA THR A 167 -14.72 -1.74 -10.44
C THR A 167 -14.35 -0.79 -9.31
N PHE A 168 -13.64 -1.32 -8.30
CA PHE A 168 -13.17 -0.51 -7.17
C PHE A 168 -12.25 0.63 -7.60
N LEU A 169 -11.34 0.37 -8.55
CA LEU A 169 -10.46 1.39 -9.11
C LEU A 169 -11.23 2.49 -9.85
N CYS A 170 -12.25 2.13 -10.63
CA CYS A 170 -13.05 3.09 -11.40
C CYS A 170 -13.89 4.01 -10.49
N ILE A 171 -14.50 3.44 -9.44
CA ILE A 171 -15.24 4.19 -8.42
C ILE A 171 -14.30 5.15 -7.69
N GLY A 172 -13.14 4.66 -7.24
CA GLY A 172 -12.14 5.48 -6.56
C GLY A 172 -11.64 6.65 -7.43
N SER A 173 -11.34 6.39 -8.70
CA SER A 173 -10.92 7.43 -9.63
C SER A 173 -12.01 8.48 -9.87
N SER A 174 -13.25 8.05 -9.99
CA SER A 174 -14.40 8.96 -10.19
C SER A 174 -14.61 9.87 -8.98
N LEU A 175 -14.58 9.30 -7.77
CA LEU A 175 -14.71 10.04 -6.52
C LEU A 175 -13.57 11.06 -6.35
N MET A 176 -12.35 10.67 -6.72
CA MET A 176 -11.19 11.56 -6.61
C MET A 176 -11.25 12.71 -7.61
N SER A 177 -11.73 12.46 -8.84
CA SER A 177 -11.94 13.51 -9.84
C SER A 177 -12.95 14.55 -9.35
N VAL A 178 -14.10 14.12 -8.82
CA VAL A 178 -15.12 15.02 -8.25
C VAL A 178 -14.52 15.86 -7.11
N SER A 179 -13.79 15.22 -6.19
CA SER A 179 -13.19 15.90 -5.04
C SER A 179 -12.17 16.97 -5.46
N LEU A 180 -11.35 16.70 -6.47
CA LEU A 180 -10.38 17.67 -7.00
C LEU A 180 -11.05 18.85 -7.70
N ILE A 181 -12.13 18.61 -8.45
CA ILE A 181 -12.92 19.68 -9.08
C ILE A 181 -13.54 20.57 -7.99
N THR A 182 -14.14 19.97 -6.97
CA THR A 182 -14.70 20.72 -5.84
C THR A 182 -13.64 21.56 -5.13
N LEU A 183 -12.46 20.99 -4.87
CA LEU A 183 -11.35 21.74 -4.26
C LEU A 183 -10.88 22.91 -5.13
N GLY A 184 -10.78 22.71 -6.45
CA GLY A 184 -10.43 23.77 -7.39
C GLY A 184 -11.43 24.93 -7.39
N LEU A 185 -12.73 24.62 -7.39
CA LEU A 185 -13.79 25.63 -7.31
C LEU A 185 -13.75 26.40 -5.98
N VAL A 186 -13.55 25.70 -4.85
CA VAL A 186 -13.45 26.35 -3.53
C VAL A 186 -12.23 27.29 -3.48
N MET A 187 -11.08 26.85 -3.98
CA MET A 187 -9.87 27.67 -4.03
C MET A 187 -10.03 28.93 -4.88
N GLN A 188 -10.73 28.82 -6.02
CA GLN A 188 -11.01 29.98 -6.88
C GLN A 188 -11.90 31.01 -6.17
N ASN A 189 -12.90 30.56 -5.40
CA ASN A 189 -13.76 31.46 -4.63
C ASN A 189 -13.03 32.16 -3.48
N ILE A 190 -12.00 31.54 -2.89
CA ILE A 190 -11.20 32.13 -1.81
C ILE A 190 -10.25 33.21 -2.34
N HIS A 191 -9.74 33.09 -3.57
CA HIS A 191 -8.85 34.11 -4.17
C HIS A 191 -9.58 35.37 -4.66
N VAL A 192 -10.92 35.39 -4.64
CA VAL A 192 -11.77 36.49 -5.14
C VAL A 192 -12.33 37.37 -4.01
N ASN A 193 -12.04 37.05 -2.74
CA ASN A 193 -12.48 37.81 -1.57
C ASN A 193 -11.29 38.24 -0.70
#